data_AF-A0A164WSP6-F1
#
_entry.id   AF-A0A164WSP6-F1
#
_cell.length_a   1.000
_cell.length_b   1.000
_cell.length_c   1.000
_cell.angle_alpha   90.00
_cell.angle_beta   90.00
_cell.angle_gamma   90.00
#
_symmetry.space_group_name_H-M   'P 1'
#
loop_
_entity.id
_entity.type
_entity.pdbx_description
1 polymer ?
#
loop_
_entity_poly.entity_id
_entity_poly.type
_entity_poly.pdbx_seq_one_letter_code
_entity_poly.pdbx_strand_id
1 'polypeptide(L)'
;MSVSCYAIGLEPDAKQRYLEKLKLVNVDCPYSISKTLWKCGLDCCPIVPKLSPPDIFIHLVESKSYQNLSEALGAYKGLSIESKQAVKDGWVQEFRAMILSSGFVLIKAKVSPSQALSHTPHQPWAAIAAQGCAAACAHCTCAAGLGEVCNHVAGLLQVCMVSSQIHEEISCRGDRGYVGHGAIMYRAIKICKSL
;
A
#
# COMPACT_ATOMS: atom_id res chain seq x y z
N MET A 1 -6.60 21.42 3.78
CA MET A 1 -5.52 20.55 3.26
C MET A 1 -4.19 21.00 3.83
N SER A 2 -3.72 20.35 4.89
CA SER A 2 -2.38 20.55 5.42
C SER A 2 -1.33 19.84 4.55
N VAL A 3 -0.19 20.50 4.33
CA VAL A 3 0.90 20.00 3.47
C VAL A 3 2.12 19.71 4.36
N SER A 4 2.79 18.56 4.18
CA SER A 4 3.96 18.19 5.00
C SER A 4 5.25 18.84 4.49
N CYS A 5 6.30 18.87 5.33
CA CYS A 5 7.65 19.29 4.91
C CYS A 5 8.15 18.48 3.70
N TYR A 6 7.84 17.18 3.64
CA TYR A 6 8.13 16.34 2.48
C TYR A 6 7.53 16.92 1.20
N ALA A 7 6.22 17.21 1.22
CA ALA A 7 5.51 17.72 0.04
C ALA A 7 5.95 19.15 -0.35
N ILE A 8 6.42 19.94 0.62
CA ILE A 8 7.00 21.27 0.35
C ILE A 8 8.30 21.15 -0.44
N GLY A 9 9.15 20.17 -0.09
CA GLY A 9 10.46 19.93 -0.71
C GLY A 9 10.44 19.11 -2.00
N LEU A 10 9.26 18.77 -2.54
CA LEU A 10 9.15 18.14 -3.85
C LEU A 10 9.42 19.15 -4.98
N GLU A 11 10.10 18.69 -6.03
CA GLU A 11 10.22 19.41 -7.30
C GLU A 11 8.85 19.83 -7.84
N PRO A 12 8.74 20.96 -8.57
CA PRO A 12 7.45 21.57 -8.93
C PRO A 12 6.45 20.60 -9.57
N ASP A 13 6.87 19.82 -10.57
CA ASP A 13 5.99 18.88 -11.27
C ASP A 13 5.56 17.70 -10.37
N ALA A 14 6.48 17.19 -9.55
CA ALA A 14 6.19 16.11 -8.61
C ALA A 14 5.26 16.60 -7.49
N LYS A 15 5.46 17.83 -7.04
CA LYS A 15 4.61 18.51 -6.05
C LYS A 15 3.20 18.71 -6.58
N GLN A 16 3.06 19.17 -7.82
CA GLN A 16 1.75 19.35 -8.45
C GLN A 16 0.98 18.03 -8.52
N ARG A 17 1.59 16.96 -9.05
CA ARG A 17 0.98 15.62 -9.07
C ARG A 17 0.63 15.11 -7.67
N TYR A 18 1.50 15.37 -6.69
CA TYR A 18 1.25 14.99 -5.31
C TYR A 18 0.01 15.70 -4.74
N LEU A 19 -0.13 17.01 -4.95
CA LEU A 19 -1.27 17.79 -4.49
C LEU A 19 -2.57 17.40 -5.19
N GLU A 20 -2.52 17.06 -6.48
CA GLU A 20 -3.67 16.53 -7.22
C GLU A 20 -4.20 15.24 -6.62
N LYS A 21 -3.31 14.32 -6.22
CA LYS A 21 -3.72 13.10 -5.49
C LYS A 21 -4.40 13.40 -4.16
N LEU A 22 -3.87 14.33 -3.38
CA LEU A 22 -4.48 14.71 -2.11
C LEU A 22 -5.88 15.32 -2.32
N LYS A 23 -6.04 16.13 -3.38
CA LYS A 23 -7.34 16.73 -3.75
C LYS A 23 -8.33 15.66 -4.21
N LEU A 24 -7.88 14.71 -5.03
CA LEU A 24 -8.72 13.62 -5.57
C LEU A 24 -9.47 12.87 -4.47
N VAL A 25 -8.81 12.59 -3.34
CA VAL A 25 -9.40 11.82 -2.23
C VAL A 25 -9.81 12.68 -1.04
N ASN A 26 -9.74 14.01 -1.21
CA ASN A 26 -10.05 15.04 -0.22
C ASN A 26 -9.42 14.77 1.15
N VAL A 27 -8.08 14.66 1.18
CA VAL A 27 -7.34 14.31 2.40
C VAL A 27 -6.19 15.26 2.68
N ASP A 28 -5.90 15.43 3.97
CA ASP A 28 -4.65 16.03 4.43
C ASP A 28 -3.46 15.12 4.10
N CYS A 29 -2.25 15.70 4.06
CA CYS A 29 -1.05 14.93 3.74
C CYS A 29 -0.89 13.69 4.65
N PRO A 30 -0.80 12.46 4.11
CA PRO A 30 -0.70 11.21 4.89
C PRO A 30 0.50 11.14 5.86
N TYR A 31 1.52 11.97 5.62
CA TYR A 31 2.70 12.12 6.45
C TYR A 31 2.51 13.10 7.63
N SER A 32 1.48 13.95 7.58
CA SER A 32 1.14 14.91 8.64
C SER A 32 -0.04 14.46 9.52
N ILE A 33 -0.86 13.50 9.05
CA ILE A 33 -2.01 13.02 9.81
C ILE A 33 -1.56 12.32 11.10
N SER A 34 -2.16 12.72 12.23
CA SER A 34 -1.86 12.19 13.56
C SER A 34 -1.96 10.67 13.61
N LYS A 35 -1.00 10.02 14.29
CA LYS A 35 -0.92 8.56 14.42
C LYS A 35 -2.15 7.94 15.08
N THR A 36 -2.85 8.69 15.95
CA THR A 36 -4.03 8.23 16.69
C THR A 36 -5.25 7.97 15.81
N LEU A 37 -5.30 8.58 14.62
CA LEU A 37 -6.40 8.39 13.67
C LEU A 37 -6.25 7.11 12.83
N TRP A 38 -5.05 6.51 12.82
CA TRP A 38 -4.76 5.33 12.02
C TRP A 38 -5.03 4.06 12.81
N LYS A 39 -5.75 3.12 12.20
CA LYS A 39 -5.74 1.72 12.66
C LYS A 39 -4.38 1.10 12.34
N CYS A 40 -3.99 0.14 13.15
CA CYS A 40 -2.80 -0.67 12.95
C CYS A 40 -3.10 -2.12 13.30
N GLY A 41 -2.22 -3.00 12.86
CA GLY A 41 -2.33 -4.40 13.21
C GLY A 41 -3.57 -5.07 12.61
N LEU A 42 -4.18 -5.99 13.36
CA LEU A 42 -5.41 -6.69 12.97
C LEU A 42 -6.62 -5.76 12.85
N ASP A 43 -6.59 -4.57 13.47
CA ASP A 43 -7.67 -3.59 13.33
C ASP A 43 -7.74 -2.99 11.92
N CYS A 44 -6.70 -3.16 11.10
CA CYS A 44 -6.73 -2.78 9.69
C CYS A 44 -7.57 -3.76 8.85
N CYS A 45 -7.56 -5.06 9.19
CA CYS A 45 -8.20 -6.13 8.41
C CYS A 45 -9.68 -5.87 8.07
N PRO A 46 -10.55 -5.45 9.00
CA PRO A 46 -11.96 -5.22 8.70
C PRO A 46 -12.24 -3.97 7.87
N ILE A 47 -11.28 -3.04 7.76
CA ILE A 47 -11.51 -1.74 7.11
C ILE A 47 -10.82 -1.60 5.75
N VAL A 48 -9.85 -2.47 5.44
CA VAL A 48 -9.16 -2.42 4.15
C VAL A 48 -10.05 -3.01 3.05
N PRO A 49 -10.12 -2.37 1.87
CA PRO A 49 -10.89 -2.92 0.76
C PRO A 49 -10.28 -4.24 0.26
N LYS A 50 -11.13 -5.09 -0.30
CA LYS A 50 -10.68 -6.32 -0.96
C LYS A 50 -9.99 -5.93 -2.27
N LEU A 51 -8.76 -6.40 -2.44
CA LEU A 51 -8.01 -6.28 -3.68
C LEU A 51 -7.71 -7.67 -4.22
N SER A 52 -7.78 -7.81 -5.53
CA SER A 52 -7.37 -8.99 -6.28
C SER A 52 -6.02 -8.75 -6.98
N PRO A 53 -5.29 -9.79 -7.41
CA PRO A 53 -4.08 -9.59 -8.20
C PRO A 53 -4.31 -8.78 -9.49
N PRO A 54 -5.41 -8.94 -10.25
CA PRO A 54 -5.78 -8.04 -11.34
C PRO A 54 -5.89 -6.57 -10.92
N ASP A 55 -6.44 -6.26 -9.75
CA ASP A 55 -6.60 -4.90 -9.25
C ASP A 55 -5.25 -4.21 -9.02
N ILE A 56 -4.31 -4.97 -8.45
CA ILE A 56 -2.93 -4.53 -8.26
C ILE A 56 -2.25 -4.35 -9.63
N PHE A 57 -2.48 -5.26 -10.57
CA PHE A 57 -1.98 -5.17 -11.94
C PHE A 57 -2.45 -3.90 -12.63
N ILE A 58 -3.76 -3.66 -12.64
CA ILE A 58 -4.41 -2.50 -13.26
C ILE A 58 -3.77 -1.22 -12.72
N HIS A 59 -3.64 -1.08 -11.39
CA HIS A 59 -3.01 0.10 -10.81
C HIS A 59 -1.54 0.28 -11.26
N LEU A 60 -0.74 -0.80 -11.26
CA LEU A 60 0.69 -0.71 -11.59
C LEU A 60 0.96 -0.55 -13.10
N VAL A 61 0.01 -0.95 -13.96
CA VAL A 61 0.15 -0.91 -15.42
C VAL A 61 -0.53 0.30 -16.03
N GLU A 62 -1.76 0.65 -15.63
CA GLU A 62 -2.48 1.80 -16.21
C GLU A 62 -1.86 3.14 -15.84
N SER A 63 -1.20 3.24 -14.69
CA SER A 63 -0.50 4.47 -14.28
C SER A 63 0.75 4.77 -15.10
N LYS A 64 1.26 3.80 -15.86
CA LYS A 64 2.34 3.99 -16.81
C LYS A 64 1.74 3.97 -18.21
N SER A 65 1.95 5.04 -18.98
CA SER A 65 1.66 5.07 -20.41
C SER A 65 2.64 4.16 -21.18
N TYR A 66 2.68 2.86 -20.86
CA TYR A 66 3.55 1.90 -21.51
C TYR A 66 3.22 1.88 -23.00
N GLN A 67 4.24 2.16 -23.82
CA GLN A 67 4.09 2.14 -25.27
C GLN A 67 3.81 0.73 -25.80
N ASN A 68 4.16 -0.32 -25.03
CA ASN A 68 3.81 -1.70 -25.35
C ASN A 68 3.38 -2.53 -24.12
N LEU A 69 2.42 -3.45 -24.35
CA LEU A 69 1.82 -4.31 -23.33
C LEU A 69 2.81 -5.35 -22.77
N SER A 70 3.80 -5.77 -23.56
CA SER A 70 4.77 -6.79 -23.16
C SER A 70 5.71 -6.29 -22.05
N GLU A 71 6.23 -5.06 -22.19
CA GLU A 71 7.05 -4.42 -21.15
C GLU A 71 6.25 -4.15 -19.89
N ALA A 72 4.99 -3.73 -20.03
CA ALA A 72 4.08 -3.56 -18.90
C ALA A 72 3.89 -4.86 -18.11
N LEU A 73 3.65 -5.97 -18.82
CA LEU A 73 3.52 -7.30 -18.23
C LEU A 73 4.84 -7.77 -17.58
N GLY A 74 5.98 -7.50 -18.20
CA GLY A 74 7.30 -7.83 -17.65
C GLY A 74 7.60 -7.06 -16.35
N ALA A 75 7.37 -5.74 -16.37
CA ALA A 75 7.55 -4.87 -15.21
C ALA A 75 6.62 -5.28 -14.05
N TYR A 76 5.36 -5.56 -14.35
CA TYR A 76 4.43 -6.07 -13.35
C TYR A 76 4.90 -7.40 -12.75
N LYS A 77 5.34 -8.36 -13.57
CA LYS A 77 5.83 -9.66 -13.07
C LYS A 77 6.98 -9.47 -12.10
N GLY A 78 7.96 -8.61 -12.45
CA GLY A 78 9.06 -8.23 -11.56
C GLY A 78 8.56 -7.64 -10.24
N LEU A 79 7.71 -6.60 -10.31
CA LEU A 79 7.14 -5.94 -9.14
C LEU A 79 6.31 -6.89 -8.25
N SER A 80 5.56 -7.81 -8.84
CA SER A 80 4.80 -8.85 -8.13
C SER A 80 5.72 -9.82 -7.39
N ILE A 81 6.83 -10.25 -8.02
CA ILE A 81 7.80 -11.15 -7.37
C ILE A 81 8.48 -10.42 -6.20
N GLU A 82 9.00 -9.22 -6.44
CA GLU A 82 9.71 -8.43 -5.44
C GLU A 82 8.82 -8.03 -4.27
N SER A 83 7.57 -7.61 -4.53
CA SER A 83 6.62 -7.24 -3.46
C SER A 83 6.26 -8.44 -2.59
N LYS A 84 6.01 -9.61 -3.18
CA LYS A 84 5.78 -10.86 -2.42
C LYS A 84 7.00 -11.23 -1.58
N GLN A 85 8.21 -11.04 -2.12
CA GLN A 85 9.45 -11.29 -1.40
C GLN A 85 9.64 -10.29 -0.25
N ALA A 86 9.38 -9.01 -0.49
CA ALA A 86 9.44 -7.95 0.53
C ALA A 86 8.50 -8.22 1.71
N VAL A 87 7.29 -8.72 1.45
CA VAL A 87 6.37 -9.14 2.52
C VAL A 87 6.89 -10.38 3.25
N LYS A 88 7.39 -11.38 2.53
CA LYS A 88 7.99 -12.61 3.10
C LYS A 88 9.18 -12.31 4.02
N ASP A 89 10.02 -11.38 3.61
CA ASP A 89 11.26 -11.05 4.32
C ASP A 89 11.04 -9.98 5.40
N GLY A 90 9.81 -9.47 5.55
CA GLY A 90 9.47 -8.50 6.59
C GLY A 90 9.99 -7.08 6.31
N TRP A 91 10.20 -6.74 5.04
CA TRP A 91 10.60 -5.40 4.63
C TRP A 91 9.44 -4.41 4.72
N VAL A 92 8.19 -4.89 4.63
CA VAL A 92 6.99 -4.07 4.88
C VAL A 92 6.68 -4.07 6.37
N GLN A 93 6.63 -2.87 6.96
CA GLN A 93 6.49 -2.62 8.39
C GLN A 93 5.48 -1.50 8.64
N GLU A 94 4.95 -1.42 9.85
CA GLU A 94 4.02 -0.35 10.28
C GLU A 94 2.84 -0.14 9.31
N PHE A 95 2.23 -1.23 8.84
CA PHE A 95 1.03 -1.15 8.02
C PHE A 95 -0.12 -0.50 8.80
N ARG A 96 -0.72 0.52 8.21
CA ARG A 96 -1.77 1.33 8.81
C ARG A 96 -2.86 1.63 7.80
N ALA A 97 -4.09 1.71 8.28
CA ALA A 97 -5.26 2.02 7.48
C ALA A 97 -6.17 3.04 8.17
N MET A 98 -6.90 3.83 7.37
CA MET A 98 -7.87 4.81 7.84
C MET A 98 -9.00 4.93 6.82
N ILE A 99 -10.25 4.90 7.30
CA ILE A 99 -11.42 5.20 6.46
C ILE A 99 -11.57 6.72 6.39
N LEU A 100 -11.72 7.24 5.18
CA LEU A 100 -12.01 8.65 4.93
C LEU A 100 -13.52 8.84 4.71
N SER A 101 -14.03 10.02 5.09
CA SER A 101 -15.43 10.41 4.83
C SER A 101 -15.73 10.55 3.33
N SER A 102 -14.70 10.67 2.49
CA SER A 102 -14.80 10.72 1.02
C SER A 102 -15.11 9.36 0.38
N GLY A 103 -15.26 8.28 1.15
CA GLY A 103 -15.52 6.94 0.63
C GLY A 103 -14.26 6.17 0.19
N PHE A 104 -13.07 6.72 0.48
CA PHE A 104 -11.79 6.06 0.28
C PHE A 104 -11.26 5.47 1.59
N VAL A 105 -10.43 4.44 1.47
CA VAL A 105 -9.58 3.93 2.55
C VAL A 105 -8.15 4.29 2.21
N LEU A 106 -7.51 5.03 3.11
CA LEU A 106 -6.11 5.40 3.01
C LEU A 106 -5.27 4.35 3.72
N ILE A 107 -4.27 3.80 3.04
CA ILE A 107 -3.31 2.85 3.58
C ILE A 107 -1.89 3.39 3.50
N LYS A 108 -1.04 3.06 4.48
CA LYS A 108 0.39 3.39 4.45
C LYS A 108 1.22 2.33 5.14
N ALA A 109 2.51 2.32 4.84
CA ALA A 109 3.51 1.48 5.50
C ALA A 109 4.88 2.16 5.50
N LYS A 110 5.84 1.53 6.16
CA LYS A 110 7.27 1.70 5.93
C LYS A 110 7.77 0.49 5.16
N VAL A 111 8.51 0.70 4.08
CA VAL A 111 9.07 -0.40 3.29
C VAL A 111 10.56 -0.17 3.12
N SER A 112 11.35 -1.08 3.67
CA SER A 112 12.81 -1.04 3.53
C SER A 112 13.19 -1.25 2.06
N PRO A 113 14.09 -0.43 1.49
CA PRO A 113 14.76 -0.81 0.26
C PRO A 113 15.57 -2.09 0.54
N SER A 114 15.49 -3.07 -0.35
CA SER A 114 16.06 -4.43 -0.25
C SER A 114 17.44 -4.55 0.43
N GLN A 115 17.69 -5.69 1.10
CA GLN A 115 18.96 -6.25 1.65
C GLN A 115 19.86 -5.36 2.54
N ALA A 116 19.82 -4.03 2.43
CA ALA A 116 20.64 -3.12 3.21
C ALA A 116 19.84 -2.53 4.37
N LEU A 117 19.99 -3.15 5.55
CA LEU A 117 19.36 -2.72 6.82
C LEU A 117 19.71 -1.27 7.24
N SER A 118 20.71 -0.65 6.61
CA SER A 118 21.21 0.69 6.91
C SER A 118 20.42 1.83 6.24
N HIS A 119 19.58 1.55 5.25
CA HIS A 119 18.85 2.59 4.52
C HIS A 119 17.51 2.91 5.18
N THR A 120 17.22 4.21 5.30
CA THR A 120 15.93 4.70 5.81
C THR A 120 14.78 4.11 4.99
N PRO A 121 13.79 3.44 5.62
CA PRO A 121 12.65 2.89 4.91
C PRO A 121 11.86 3.96 4.15
N HIS A 122 11.43 3.63 2.94
CA HIS A 122 10.52 4.47 2.17
C HIS A 122 9.10 4.38 2.72
N GLN A 123 8.31 5.42 2.52
CA GLN A 123 6.99 5.54 3.13
C GLN A 123 5.90 5.60 2.05
N PRO A 124 5.51 4.46 1.45
CA PRO A 124 4.41 4.43 0.51
C PRO A 124 3.07 4.66 1.20
N TRP A 125 2.15 5.31 0.48
CA TRP A 125 0.73 5.34 0.79
C TRP A 125 -0.10 5.18 -0.48
N ALA A 126 -1.32 4.67 -0.33
CA ALA A 126 -2.29 4.55 -1.42
C ALA A 126 -3.70 4.82 -0.89
N ALA A 127 -4.56 5.32 -1.77
CA ALA A 127 -5.98 5.48 -1.48
C ALA A 127 -6.78 4.55 -2.37
N ILE A 128 -7.65 3.75 -1.77
CA ILE A 128 -8.44 2.73 -2.44
C ILE A 128 -9.91 3.04 -2.18
N ALA A 129 -10.75 3.06 -3.20
CA ALA A 129 -12.19 3.27 -2.99
C ALA A 129 -12.76 2.10 -2.19
N ALA A 130 -13.61 2.37 -1.20
CA ALA A 130 -14.17 1.32 -0.34
C ALA A 130 -14.95 0.24 -1.12
N GLN A 131 -15.52 0.62 -2.27
CA GLN A 131 -16.27 -0.25 -3.17
C GLN A 131 -15.54 -0.51 -4.50
N GLY A 132 -14.28 -0.09 -4.64
CA GLY A 132 -13.54 -0.14 -5.90
C GLY A 132 -12.62 -1.34 -6.03
N CYS A 133 -12.32 -1.71 -7.27
CA CYS A 133 -11.40 -2.77 -7.65
C CYS A 133 -9.98 -2.25 -7.95
N ALA A 134 -9.59 -1.05 -7.53
CA ALA A 134 -8.23 -0.53 -7.75
C ALA A 134 -7.88 0.61 -6.79
N ALA A 135 -6.59 0.83 -6.59
CA ALA A 135 -6.12 2.05 -5.93
C ALA A 135 -6.34 3.24 -6.87
N ALA A 136 -7.03 4.27 -6.37
CA ALA A 136 -7.31 5.50 -7.10
C ALA A 136 -6.05 6.35 -7.29
N CYS A 137 -5.15 6.31 -6.31
CA CYS A 137 -3.83 6.89 -6.44
C CYS A 137 -2.85 6.25 -5.45
N ALA A 138 -1.56 6.35 -5.76
CA ALA A 138 -0.50 5.95 -4.85
C ALA A 138 0.69 6.91 -4.90
N HIS A 139 1.51 6.83 -3.86
CA HIS A 139 2.72 7.61 -3.78
C HIS A 139 3.73 6.93 -2.88
N CYS A 140 5.01 7.14 -3.16
CA CYS A 140 6.08 6.69 -2.30
C CYS A 140 7.23 7.69 -2.32
N THR A 141 7.95 7.78 -1.20
CA THR A 141 9.07 8.70 -1.03
C THR A 141 10.33 8.30 -1.80
N CYS A 142 10.34 7.15 -2.49
CA CYS A 142 11.46 6.78 -3.37
C CYS A 142 11.37 7.50 -4.73
N ALA A 143 12.49 7.62 -5.44
CA ALA A 143 12.55 8.30 -6.73
C ALA A 143 11.56 7.70 -7.76
N ALA A 144 11.47 6.37 -7.85
CA ALA A 144 10.49 5.69 -8.71
C ALA A 144 9.03 5.93 -8.26
N GLY A 145 8.81 6.12 -6.96
CA GLY A 145 7.52 6.36 -6.33
C GLY A 145 6.89 7.71 -6.65
N LEU A 146 7.67 8.65 -7.19
CA LEU A 146 7.16 9.91 -7.74
C LEU A 146 6.30 9.69 -8.99
N GLY A 147 6.47 8.54 -9.67
CA GLY A 147 5.62 8.05 -10.75
C GLY A 147 4.61 6.98 -10.32
N GLU A 148 4.31 6.88 -9.02
CA GLU A 148 3.29 6.00 -8.40
C GLU A 148 3.60 4.50 -8.42
N VAL A 149 4.43 4.04 -9.35
CA VAL A 149 4.73 2.62 -9.57
C VAL A 149 6.14 2.31 -9.08
N CYS A 150 6.24 1.76 -7.87
CA CYS A 150 7.47 1.18 -7.36
C CYS A 150 7.18 -0.11 -6.59
N ASN A 151 8.22 -0.89 -6.35
CA ASN A 151 8.14 -2.12 -5.55
C ASN A 151 7.61 -1.88 -4.13
N HIS A 152 7.84 -0.70 -3.54
CA HIS A 152 7.29 -0.32 -2.23
C HIS A 152 5.76 -0.13 -2.28
N VAL A 153 5.22 0.50 -3.33
CA VAL A 153 3.77 0.63 -3.54
C VAL A 153 3.16 -0.75 -3.80
N ALA A 154 3.79 -1.57 -4.64
CA ALA A 154 3.35 -2.94 -4.87
C ALA A 154 3.34 -3.76 -3.57
N GLY A 155 4.37 -3.62 -2.73
CA GLY A 155 4.44 -4.23 -1.39
C GLY A 155 3.31 -3.78 -0.46
N LEU A 156 3.00 -2.48 -0.47
CA LEU A 156 1.88 -1.93 0.31
C LEU A 156 0.53 -2.51 -0.13
N LEU A 157 0.26 -2.55 -1.44
CA LEU A 157 -0.99 -3.12 -1.99
C LEU A 157 -1.09 -4.63 -1.73
N GLN A 158 0.03 -5.35 -1.80
CA GLN A 158 0.10 -6.77 -1.48
C GLN A 158 -0.27 -7.04 0.00
N VAL A 159 0.18 -6.21 0.94
CA VAL A 159 -0.23 -6.33 2.35
C VAL A 159 -1.71 -5.99 2.54
N CYS A 160 -2.25 -5.00 1.82
CA CYS A 160 -3.68 -4.69 1.83
C CYS A 160 -4.53 -5.88 1.38
N MET A 161 -4.20 -6.49 0.24
CA MET A 161 -4.87 -7.69 -0.27
C MET A 161 -4.87 -8.81 0.77
N VAL A 162 -3.70 -9.14 1.33
CA VAL A 162 -3.60 -10.22 2.33
C VAL A 162 -4.36 -9.88 3.61
N SER A 163 -4.35 -8.60 4.04
CA SER A 163 -5.09 -8.16 5.23
C SER A 163 -6.61 -8.32 5.06
N SER A 164 -7.13 -8.08 3.86
CA SER A 164 -8.54 -8.31 3.55
C SER A 164 -8.92 -9.80 3.57
N GLN A 165 -8.03 -10.69 3.11
CA GLN A 165 -8.22 -12.15 3.16
C GLN A 165 -8.22 -12.68 4.60
N ILE A 166 -7.35 -12.14 5.47
CA ILE A 166 -7.35 -12.46 6.90
C ILE A 166 -8.70 -12.15 7.53
N HIS A 167 -9.32 -11.00 7.19
CA HIS A 167 -10.64 -10.64 7.70
C HIS A 167 -11.72 -11.65 7.29
N GLU A 168 -11.73 -12.07 6.02
CA GLU A 168 -12.65 -13.10 5.52
C GLU A 168 -12.46 -14.43 6.27
N GLU A 169 -11.22 -14.85 6.47
CA GLU A 169 -10.92 -16.10 7.18
C GLU A 169 -11.33 -16.06 8.66
N ILE A 170 -11.10 -14.94 9.35
CA ILE A 170 -11.54 -14.74 10.74
C ILE A 170 -13.08 -14.72 10.80
N SER A 171 -13.73 -14.01 9.89
CA SER A 171 -15.20 -13.87 9.85
C SER A 171 -15.89 -15.21 9.55
N CYS A 172 -15.32 -16.02 8.65
CA CYS A 172 -15.86 -17.33 8.29
C CYS A 172 -15.59 -18.43 9.34
N ARG A 173 -14.56 -18.27 10.18
CA ARG A 173 -14.15 -19.26 11.19
C ARG A 173 -14.43 -18.75 12.60
N GLY A 174 -15.69 -18.78 13.04
CA GLY A 174 -15.99 -18.68 14.46
C GLY A 174 -15.15 -19.68 15.29
N ASP A 175 -14.28 -19.15 16.16
CA ASP A 175 -13.57 -19.82 17.26
C ASP A 175 -12.78 -21.12 17.00
N ARG A 176 -12.30 -21.40 15.78
CA ARG A 176 -11.38 -22.53 15.54
C ARG A 176 -10.10 -22.12 14.82
N GLY A 177 -8.98 -22.47 15.46
CA GLY A 177 -7.62 -21.97 15.21
C GLY A 177 -7.14 -21.95 13.74
N TYR A 178 -6.20 -21.02 13.50
CA TYR A 178 -5.55 -20.76 12.22
C TYR A 178 -4.89 -22.02 11.63
N VAL A 179 -5.30 -22.43 10.43
CA VAL A 179 -4.59 -23.44 9.64
C VAL A 179 -4.27 -22.88 8.25
N GLY A 180 -3.03 -22.38 8.17
CA GLY A 180 -2.13 -22.23 7.03
C GLY A 180 -2.66 -22.05 5.60
N HIS A 181 -2.42 -20.86 5.04
CA HIS A 181 -1.99 -20.68 3.66
C HIS A 181 -0.73 -19.80 3.65
N GLY A 182 0.40 -20.29 3.13
CA GLY A 182 1.56 -19.51 2.67
C GLY A 182 2.35 -18.65 3.70
N ALA A 183 3.68 -18.72 3.62
CA ALA A 183 4.59 -17.89 4.44
C ALA A 183 4.33 -16.36 4.34
N ILE A 184 3.77 -15.88 3.23
CA ILE A 184 3.37 -14.47 3.02
C ILE A 184 2.23 -14.08 3.98
N MET A 185 1.21 -14.93 4.08
CA MET A 185 0.04 -14.73 4.94
C MET A 185 0.47 -14.79 6.41
N TYR A 186 1.32 -15.75 6.80
CA TYR A 186 1.87 -15.83 8.15
C TYR A 186 2.73 -14.61 8.54
N ARG A 187 3.58 -14.11 7.63
CA ARG A 187 4.36 -12.88 7.85
C ARG A 187 3.48 -11.63 7.84
N ALA A 188 2.45 -11.55 7.01
CA ALA A 188 1.47 -10.47 7.03
C ALA A 188 0.66 -10.46 8.32
N ILE A 189 0.25 -11.64 8.82
CA ILE A 189 -0.33 -11.81 10.15
C ILE A 189 0.66 -11.33 11.22
N LYS A 190 1.96 -11.67 11.12
CA LYS A 190 2.97 -11.11 12.03
C LYS A 190 3.08 -9.60 11.91
N ILE A 191 3.11 -9.02 10.71
CA ILE A 191 3.08 -7.56 10.51
C ILE A 191 1.84 -6.95 11.17
N CYS A 192 0.71 -7.65 11.12
CA CYS A 192 -0.54 -7.25 11.77
C CYS A 192 -0.58 -7.54 13.29
N LYS A 193 0.31 -8.39 13.83
CA LYS A 193 0.35 -8.75 15.27
C LYS A 193 1.51 -8.11 16.04
N SER A 194 2.55 -7.64 15.36
CA SER A 194 3.79 -7.15 15.96
C SER A 194 3.78 -5.66 16.38
N LEU A 195 2.60 -5.03 16.52
CA LEU A 195 2.45 -3.64 16.96
C LEU A 195 1.26 -3.46 17.89
#